data_AF-A0A3N5P8F1-F1
#
_entry.id   AF-A0A3N5P8F1-F1
#
_cell.length_a   1.000
_cell.length_b   1.000
_cell.length_c   1.000
_cell.angle_alpha   90.00
_cell.angle_beta   90.00
_cell.angle_gamma   90.00
#
_symmetry.space_group_name_H-M   'P 1'
#
loop_
_entity.id
_entity.type
_entity.pdbx_description
1 polymer ?
#
loop_
_entity_poly.entity_id
_entity_poly.type
_entity_poly.pdbx_seq_one_letter_code
_entity_poly.pdbx_strand_id
1 'polypeptide(L)'
;LKNTELTGWTTLSWELERWSRGGYAYFAPQFRPSLRYALARPWGRIFFAGEHTSMKWQGYMNGAVETGLRAAEEVAARDRTMGVTGAIAVSGASPDRHGLPFR
;
A
#
# COMPACT_ATOMS: atom_id res chain seq x y z
N LEU A 1 24.13 -41.67 6.23
CA LEU A 1 24.12 -40.21 6.01
C LEU A 1 25.14 -39.52 6.94
N LYS A 2 26.42 -39.89 6.85
CA LYS A 2 27.51 -39.23 7.57
C LYS A 2 28.55 -38.87 6.51
N ASN A 3 28.94 -37.60 6.47
CA ASN A 3 29.78 -36.92 5.45
C ASN A 3 28.97 -36.19 4.37
N THR A 4 28.21 -35.18 4.78
CA THR A 4 27.75 -34.11 3.88
C THR A 4 28.50 -32.84 4.26
N GLU A 5 29.21 -32.25 3.31
CA GLU A 5 29.95 -30.99 3.46
C GLU A 5 29.15 -29.85 2.79
N LEU A 6 29.14 -28.68 3.42
CA LEU A 6 28.51 -27.48 2.87
C LEU A 6 29.34 -26.98 1.69
N THR A 7 28.79 -27.05 0.47
CA THR A 7 29.50 -26.65 -0.76
C THR A 7 29.38 -25.15 -1.07
N GLY A 8 28.42 -24.45 -0.47
CA GLY A 8 28.24 -23.01 -0.68
C GLY A 8 27.02 -22.46 0.05
N TRP A 9 27.00 -21.14 0.23
CA TRP A 9 25.88 -20.42 0.83
C TRP A 9 25.76 -19.00 0.23
N THR A 10 24.57 -18.43 0.33
CA THR A 10 24.31 -17.02 0.04
C THR A 10 23.34 -16.50 1.08
N THR A 11 23.55 -15.27 1.52
CA THR A 11 22.67 -14.58 2.46
C THR A 11 22.28 -13.22 1.92
N LEU A 12 21.14 -12.73 2.37
CA LEU A 12 20.71 -11.36 2.17
C LEU A 12 20.16 -10.84 3.50
N SER A 13 20.68 -9.71 3.95
CA SER A 13 20.09 -8.97 5.06
C SER A 13 19.04 -8.01 4.52
N TRP A 14 17.76 -8.38 4.62
CA TRP A 14 16.65 -7.55 4.15
C TRP A 14 16.56 -6.20 4.86
N GLU A 15 16.98 -6.14 6.13
CA GLU A 15 17.08 -4.91 6.93
C GLU A 15 18.07 -3.88 6.33
N LEU A 16 19.12 -4.38 5.66
CA LEU A 16 20.15 -3.56 5.04
C LEU A 16 19.91 -3.35 3.53
N GLU A 17 18.91 -4.00 2.95
CA GLU A 17 18.54 -3.81 1.56
C GLU A 17 17.85 -2.45 1.41
N ARG A 18 18.36 -1.62 0.49
CA ARG A 18 18.03 -0.19 0.37
C ARG A 18 16.55 0.10 0.12
N TRP A 19 15.84 -0.83 -0.51
CA TRP A 19 14.45 -0.68 -0.92
C TRP A 19 13.48 -1.39 0.01
N SER A 20 13.82 -2.58 0.48
CA SER A 20 12.99 -3.39 1.38
C SER A 20 13.06 -2.90 2.82
N ARG A 21 14.27 -2.62 3.33
CA ARG A 21 14.50 -2.14 4.71
C ARG A 21 13.84 -3.00 5.80
N GLY A 22 13.69 -4.30 5.52
CA GLY A 22 12.91 -5.25 6.30
C GLY A 22 12.46 -6.45 5.47
N GLY A 23 12.19 -7.57 6.12
CA GLY A 23 11.79 -8.83 5.45
C GLY A 23 10.31 -8.90 5.08
N TYR A 24 9.45 -9.01 6.08
CA TYR A 24 7.99 -9.06 5.92
C TYR A 24 7.33 -8.12 6.93
N ALA A 25 6.14 -7.61 6.62
CA ALA A 25 5.38 -6.79 7.56
C ALA A 25 5.14 -7.53 8.86
N TYR A 26 5.59 -6.92 9.96
CA TYR A 26 5.41 -7.43 11.31
C TYR A 26 4.83 -6.31 12.18
N PHE A 27 3.73 -6.61 12.87
CA PHE A 27 3.15 -5.71 13.86
C PHE A 27 3.54 -6.23 15.23
N ALA A 28 4.37 -5.46 15.93
CA ALA A 28 4.81 -5.79 17.26
C ALA A 28 3.62 -5.81 18.25
N PRO A 29 3.70 -6.50 19.40
CA PRO A 29 2.58 -6.64 20.34
C PRO A 29 1.97 -5.31 20.82
N GLN A 30 2.76 -4.23 20.85
CA GLN A 30 2.32 -2.88 21.19
C GLN A 30 1.52 -2.17 20.08
N PHE A 31 1.52 -2.72 18.86
CA PHE A 31 0.79 -2.14 17.75
C PHE A 31 -0.72 -2.33 17.96
N ARG A 32 -1.48 -1.23 17.88
CA ARG A 32 -2.93 -1.27 18.05
C ARG A 32 -3.58 -1.90 16.81
N PRO A 33 -4.27 -3.05 16.91
CA PRO A 33 -4.82 -3.74 15.74
C PRO A 33 -5.79 -2.89 14.91
N SER A 34 -6.53 -1.98 15.56
CA SER A 34 -7.45 -1.05 14.88
C SER A 34 -6.75 -0.09 13.92
N LEU A 35 -5.45 0.19 14.11
CA LEU A 35 -4.67 1.04 13.21
C LEU A 35 -4.30 0.33 11.90
N ARG A 36 -4.45 -1.00 11.79
CA ARG A 36 -4.16 -1.72 10.54
C ARG A 36 -5.02 -1.23 9.38
N TYR A 37 -6.28 -0.90 9.64
CA TYR A 37 -7.19 -0.38 8.62
C TYR A 37 -6.72 0.96 8.03
N ALA A 38 -5.94 1.74 8.79
CA ALA A 38 -5.40 3.00 8.30
C ALA A 38 -4.32 2.81 7.23
N LEU A 39 -3.64 1.66 7.19
CA LEU A 39 -2.56 1.39 6.23
C LEU A 39 -3.05 1.28 4.78
N ALA A 40 -4.29 0.81 4.59
CA ALA A 40 -4.91 0.72 3.28
C ALA A 40 -5.72 1.96 2.89
N ARG A 41 -5.89 2.94 3.81
CA ARG A 41 -6.79 4.07 3.60
C ARG A 41 -6.24 5.02 2.53
N PRO A 42 -6.97 5.28 1.43
CA PRO A 42 -6.52 6.22 0.40
C PRO A 42 -6.40 7.66 0.92
N TRP A 43 -5.51 8.43 0.30
CA TRP A 43 -5.35 9.87 0.53
C TRP A 43 -5.44 10.65 -0.79
N GLY A 44 -6.61 11.26 -1.05
CA GLY A 44 -6.87 12.00 -2.27
C GLY A 44 -6.85 11.09 -3.52
N ARG A 45 -5.77 11.18 -4.31
CA ARG A 45 -5.52 10.35 -5.50
C ARG A 45 -4.44 9.29 -5.28
N ILE A 46 -3.99 9.12 -4.03
CA ILE A 46 -2.97 8.15 -3.64
C ILE A 46 -3.68 6.95 -3.02
N PHE A 47 -3.40 5.77 -3.57
CA PHE A 47 -3.93 4.49 -3.10
C PHE A 47 -2.76 3.62 -2.66
N PHE A 48 -2.90 2.95 -1.52
CA PHE A 48 -1.84 2.15 -0.92
C PHE A 48 -2.09 0.68 -1.19
N ALA A 49 -1.05 -0.08 -1.54
CA ALA A 49 -1.10 -1.52 -1.76
C ALA A 49 0.18 -2.16 -1.23
N GLY A 50 0.18 -3.49 -1.11
CA GLY A 50 1.28 -4.27 -0.55
C GLY A 50 0.79 -5.15 0.58
N GLU A 51 1.56 -6.18 0.91
CA GLU A 51 1.13 -7.19 1.88
C GLU A 51 0.87 -6.60 3.28
N HIS A 52 1.59 -5.55 3.65
CA HIS A 52 1.39 -4.78 4.88
C HIS A 52 0.00 -4.13 4.98
N THR A 53 -0.69 -3.92 3.85
CA THR A 53 -2.07 -3.39 3.80
C THR A 53 -3.13 -4.50 3.85
N SER A 54 -2.73 -5.77 3.74
CA SER A 54 -3.66 -6.91 3.79
C SER A 54 -4.12 -7.17 5.22
N MET A 55 -5.43 -7.40 5.38
CA MET A 55 -6.00 -7.84 6.66
C MET A 55 -5.91 -9.36 6.84
N LYS A 56 -5.76 -10.14 5.75
CA LYS A 56 -5.85 -11.61 5.76
C LYS A 56 -4.51 -12.30 5.58
N TRP A 57 -3.62 -11.75 4.76
CA TRP A 57 -2.38 -12.37 4.28
C TRP A 57 -1.16 -11.46 4.48
N GLN A 58 -1.10 -10.77 5.62
CA GLN A 58 0.08 -10.01 6.02
C GLN A 58 1.33 -10.90 6.05
N GLY A 59 2.41 -10.43 5.44
CA GLY A 59 3.70 -11.11 5.33
C GLY A 59 3.80 -12.12 4.18
N TYR A 60 2.75 -12.26 3.36
CA TYR A 60 2.70 -13.22 2.26
C TYR A 60 2.48 -12.55 0.91
N MET A 61 2.98 -13.18 -0.16
CA MET A 61 2.78 -12.74 -1.55
C MET A 61 1.29 -12.60 -1.90
N ASN A 62 0.42 -13.46 -1.37
CA ASN A 62 -1.03 -13.36 -1.56
C ASN A 62 -1.60 -12.01 -1.09
N GLY A 63 -1.06 -11.47 0.00
CA GLY A 63 -1.44 -10.15 0.51
C GLY A 63 -1.07 -9.03 -0.47
N ALA A 64 0.10 -9.12 -1.11
CA ALA A 64 0.51 -8.17 -2.13
C ALA A 64 -0.41 -8.22 -3.37
N VAL A 65 -0.75 -9.43 -3.84
CA VAL A 65 -1.63 -9.63 -5.01
C VAL A 65 -3.03 -9.10 -4.73
N GLU A 66 -3.68 -9.54 -3.64
CA GLU A 66 -5.06 -9.15 -3.35
C GLU A 66 -5.20 -7.63 -3.13
N THR A 67 -4.22 -7.02 -2.44
CA THR A 67 -4.28 -5.60 -2.12
C THR A 67 -3.93 -4.71 -3.31
N GLY A 68 -3.11 -5.21 -4.24
CA GLY A 68 -2.85 -4.57 -5.53
C GLY A 68 -4.10 -4.54 -6.40
N LEU A 69 -4.83 -5.66 -6.48
CA LEU A 69 -6.11 -5.73 -7.20
C LEU A 69 -7.14 -4.77 -6.59
N ARG A 70 -7.31 -4.77 -5.26
CA ARG A 70 -8.18 -3.82 -4.56
C ARG A 70 -7.79 -2.37 -4.85
N ALA A 71 -6.50 -2.01 -4.76
CA ALA A 71 -6.08 -0.63 -5.03
C ALA A 71 -6.37 -0.21 -6.49
N ALA A 72 -6.22 -1.12 -7.46
CA ALA A 72 -6.60 -0.87 -8.84
C ALA A 72 -8.11 -0.64 -9.00
N GLU A 73 -8.94 -1.40 -8.30
CA GLU A 73 -10.39 -1.19 -8.26
C GLU A 73 -10.77 0.16 -7.64
N GLU A 74 -10.09 0.57 -6.57
CA GLU A 74 -10.29 1.87 -5.92
C GLU A 74 -9.92 3.03 -6.86
N VAL A 75 -8.82 2.92 -7.60
CA VAL A 75 -8.43 3.90 -8.64
C VAL A 75 -9.52 3.98 -9.71
N ALA A 76 -9.96 2.84 -10.25
CA ALA A 76 -10.98 2.80 -11.29
C ALA A 76 -12.33 3.36 -10.81
N ALA A 77 -12.74 3.05 -9.57
CA ALA A 77 -13.96 3.57 -8.96
C ALA A 77 -13.90 5.09 -8.77
N ARG A 78 -12.74 5.62 -8.34
CA ARG A 78 -12.52 7.05 -8.26
C ARG A 78 -12.68 7.68 -9.64
N ASP A 79 -11.96 7.20 -10.65
CA ASP A 79 -11.98 7.81 -11.98
C ASP A 79 -13.38 7.83 -12.59
N ARG A 80 -14.16 6.75 -12.41
CA ARG A 80 -15.58 6.71 -12.80
C ARG A 80 -16.41 7.77 -12.07
N THR A 81 -16.23 7.91 -10.75
CA THR A 81 -16.96 8.90 -9.95
C THR A 81 -16.72 10.31 -10.45
N MET A 82 -15.50 10.62 -10.89
CA MET A 82 -15.19 11.94 -11.44
C MET A 82 -15.44 12.10 -12.94
N GLY A 83 -15.58 11.02 -13.70
CA GLY A 83 -16.21 11.08 -15.01
C GLY A 83 -17.69 11.49 -14.91
N VAL A 84 -18.41 10.96 -13.91
CA VAL A 84 -19.82 11.31 -13.65
C VAL A 84 -19.95 12.72 -13.07
N THR A 85 -19.16 13.07 -12.05
CA THR A 85 -19.18 14.43 -11.49
C THR A 85 -18.62 15.47 -12.46
N GLY A 86 -17.62 15.13 -13.28
CA GLY A 86 -17.08 16.01 -14.32
C GLY A 86 -18.09 16.31 -15.43
N ALA A 87 -18.91 15.33 -15.83
CA ALA A 87 -20.03 15.55 -16.75
C ALA A 87 -21.09 16.52 -16.17
N ILE A 88 -21.30 16.51 -14.86
CA ILE A 88 -22.21 17.45 -14.17
C ILE A 88 -21.54 18.82 -13.97
N ALA A 89 -20.25 18.85 -13.62
CA ALA A 89 -19.51 20.05 -13.26
C ALA A 89 -19.07 20.93 -14.44
N VAL A 90 -19.08 20.42 -15.68
CA VAL A 90 -18.87 21.26 -16.88
C VAL A 90 -20.02 22.25 -17.11
N SER A 91 -21.13 22.14 -16.37
CA SER A 91 -22.25 23.10 -16.44
C SER A 91 -22.17 24.28 -15.44
N GLY A 92 -21.15 24.37 -14.58
CA GLY A 92 -21.07 25.39 -13.53
C GLY A 92 -19.66 25.89 -13.28
N ALA A 93 -19.42 27.16 -13.63
CA ALA A 93 -18.15 27.86 -13.52
C ALA A 93 -17.42 27.72 -12.17
N SER A 94 -16.10 27.65 -12.25
CA SER A 94 -15.13 27.74 -11.15
C SER A 94 -15.10 29.15 -10.54
N PRO A 95 -14.94 29.26 -9.21
CA PRO A 95 -14.09 30.30 -8.66
C PRO A 95 -13.06 29.71 -7.69
N ASP A 96 -11.80 29.92 -8.04
CA ASP A 96 -10.73 30.44 -7.21
C ASP A 96 -10.78 30.05 -5.72
N ARG A 97 -9.88 29.16 -5.28
CA ARG A 97 -9.46 29.16 -3.87
C ARG A 97 -7.95 29.14 -3.72
N HIS A 98 -7.49 30.33 -3.36
CA HIS A 98 -6.22 30.74 -2.81
C HIS A 98 -5.53 29.69 -1.94
N GLY A 99 -4.20 29.65 -2.10
CA GLY A 99 -3.30 28.83 -1.30
C GLY A 99 -3.23 29.26 0.17
N LEU A 100 -2.75 28.32 0.96
CA LEU A 100 -2.13 28.58 2.25
C LEU A 100 -0.81 27.79 2.31
N PRO A 101 0.30 28.39 2.75
CA PRO A 101 1.54 27.67 2.95
C PRO A 101 1.46 26.84 4.25
N PHE A 102 1.95 25.61 4.18
CA PHE A 102 2.18 24.79 5.37
C PHE A 102 3.33 25.40 6.18
N ARG A 103 3.08 25.62 7.47
CA ARG A 103 4.08 25.89 8.50
C ARG A 103 4.26 24.64 9.33
#